data_AF-A0A4S4EQ28-F1
#
_entry.id   AF-A0A4S4EQ28-F1
#
_cell.length_a   1.000
_cell.length_b   1.000
_cell.length_c   1.000
_cell.angle_alpha   90.00
_cell.angle_beta   90.00
_cell.angle_gamma   90.00
#
_symmetry.space_group_name_H-M   'P 1'
#
loop_
_entity.id
_entity.type
_entity.pdbx_description
1 polymer ?
#
loop_
_entity_poly.entity_id
_entity_poly.type
_entity_poly.pdbx_seq_one_letter_code
_entity_poly.pdbx_strand_id
1 'polypeptide(L)'
;MEASMFGKPVVRAGTRNRRQKGNRLLFLSAQEYTTEKQFRSKVDEKDPMVGSTGPKKLSGMQKQVLGLYRGFLRAARTKSPEDRHQIESVVTAEFRRNSALVERKNFLYIEYLLRRGKKQLQQLQSPDTVGLSHLNVGFSQTKKS
;
A
#
# COMPACT_ATOMS: atom_id res chain seq x y z
N MET A 1 71.85 23.95 -4.57
CA MET A 1 72.81 22.84 -4.46
C MET A 1 72.27 21.91 -3.41
N GLU A 2 72.00 20.66 -3.81
CA GLU A 2 71.92 19.41 -3.02
C GLU A 2 70.95 19.34 -1.81
N ALA A 3 70.22 18.25 -1.52
CA ALA A 3 70.20 16.90 -2.07
C ALA A 3 68.80 16.27 -1.88
N SER A 4 68.43 15.41 -2.83
CA SER A 4 67.38 14.39 -2.72
C SER A 4 67.83 13.29 -1.75
N MET A 5 66.90 12.54 -1.13
CA MET A 5 66.80 11.07 -1.24
C MET A 5 66.09 10.36 -0.05
N PHE A 6 65.06 9.60 -0.44
CA PHE A 6 64.63 8.27 0.04
C PHE A 6 64.17 8.00 1.49
N GLY A 7 62.97 7.40 1.59
CA GLY A 7 62.66 6.45 2.65
C GLY A 7 61.19 6.29 3.03
N LYS A 8 60.38 5.61 2.20
CA LYS A 8 59.23 4.84 2.72
C LYS A 8 59.65 3.39 2.88
N PRO A 9 59.19 2.71 3.95
CA PRO A 9 58.67 1.37 3.77
C PRO A 9 57.28 1.18 4.37
N VAL A 10 56.57 0.27 3.73
CA VAL A 10 55.20 -0.18 3.95
C VAL A 10 55.24 -1.49 4.77
N VAL A 11 54.12 -1.85 5.42
CA VAL A 11 53.51 -3.21 5.49
C VAL A 11 53.25 -3.81 6.91
N ARG A 12 51.93 -4.01 7.18
CA ARG A 12 51.16 -5.09 7.89
C ARG A 12 51.12 -5.25 9.43
N ALA A 13 49.89 -5.05 9.92
CA ALA A 13 48.90 -6.05 10.39
C ALA A 13 49.14 -6.97 11.61
N GLY A 14 48.10 -7.00 12.47
CA GLY A 14 47.80 -8.05 13.46
C GLY A 14 47.84 -7.53 14.90
N THR A 15 46.95 -7.85 15.84
CA THR A 15 45.94 -8.90 15.94
C THR A 15 44.91 -8.55 17.05
N ARG A 16 43.63 -8.84 16.74
CA ARG A 16 42.57 -9.41 17.60
C ARG A 16 42.73 -9.26 19.12
N ASN A 17 41.93 -8.37 19.72
CA ASN A 17 41.72 -8.35 21.16
C ASN A 17 40.88 -9.56 21.61
N ARG A 18 41.36 -10.15 22.69
CA ARG A 18 41.13 -11.52 23.13
C ARG A 18 39.97 -11.54 24.12
N ARG A 19 38.94 -12.29 23.75
CA ARG A 19 37.89 -12.91 24.58
C ARG A 19 38.35 -13.13 26.05
N GLN A 20 37.76 -12.43 27.01
CA GLN A 20 37.66 -12.93 28.38
C GLN A 20 36.24 -13.46 28.60
N LYS A 21 36.12 -14.78 28.71
CA LYS A 21 35.00 -15.46 29.36
C LYS A 21 35.48 -15.78 30.76
N GLY A 22 34.79 -15.25 31.77
CA GLY A 22 35.04 -15.54 33.17
C GLY A 22 33.76 -15.35 33.96
N ASN A 23 33.01 -16.44 34.10
CA ASN A 23 31.85 -16.58 34.97
C ASN A 23 32.14 -16.06 36.38
N ARG A 24 31.58 -14.91 36.75
CA ARG A 24 31.46 -14.53 38.17
C ARG A 24 30.36 -13.51 38.41
N LEU A 25 29.15 -13.76 37.93
CA LEU A 25 27.97 -13.13 38.53
C LEU A 25 26.66 -13.90 38.25
N LEU A 26 26.68 -15.22 38.44
CA LEU A 26 25.47 -16.00 38.69
C LEU A 26 24.98 -15.84 40.15
N PHE A 27 25.07 -14.62 40.70
CA PHE A 27 24.59 -14.29 42.05
C PHE A 27 23.75 -13.00 42.11
N LEU A 28 23.39 -12.42 40.96
CA LEU A 28 22.36 -11.36 40.89
C LEU A 28 21.04 -11.88 40.30
N SER A 29 20.79 -13.20 40.39
CA SER A 29 19.58 -13.84 39.88
C SER A 29 18.49 -14.07 40.95
N ALA A 30 18.43 -13.26 42.02
CA ALA A 30 17.47 -13.50 43.11
C ALA A 30 16.86 -12.26 43.80
N GLN A 31 17.06 -11.04 43.28
CA GLN A 31 16.40 -9.84 43.85
C GLN A 31 15.57 -8.98 42.88
N GLU A 32 15.51 -9.33 41.59
CA GLU A 32 14.66 -8.64 40.60
C GLU A 32 13.62 -9.57 39.96
N TYR A 33 13.21 -10.64 40.67
CA TYR A 33 12.23 -11.63 40.18
C TYR A 33 10.92 -11.64 40.99
N THR A 34 10.49 -10.49 41.52
CA THR A 34 9.22 -10.40 42.28
C THR A 34 8.45 -9.10 42.01
N THR A 35 8.39 -8.66 40.76
CA THR A 35 7.42 -7.62 40.34
C THR A 35 6.76 -7.89 38.98
N GLU A 36 7.28 -8.77 38.12
CA GLU A 36 6.64 -9.04 36.82
C GLU A 36 5.59 -10.16 36.81
N LYS A 37 5.65 -11.12 37.75
CA LYS A 37 4.70 -12.26 37.77
C LYS A 37 3.30 -11.88 38.30
N GLN A 38 3.18 -10.77 39.03
CA GLN A 38 1.93 -10.30 39.61
C GLN A 38 1.18 -9.31 38.69
N PHE A 39 1.85 -8.76 37.68
CA PHE A 39 1.23 -7.88 36.68
C PHE A 39 0.60 -8.66 35.52
N ARG A 40 1.16 -9.85 35.21
CA ARG A 40 0.73 -10.68 34.06
C ARG A 40 -0.43 -11.63 34.34
N SER A 41 -0.96 -11.66 35.57
CA SER A 41 -2.14 -12.48 35.95
C SER A 41 -3.45 -11.68 36.02
N LYS A 42 -3.45 -10.42 35.57
CA LYS A 42 -4.62 -9.52 35.60
C LYS A 42 -5.07 -9.00 34.23
N VAL A 43 -4.59 -9.58 33.13
CA VAL A 43 -4.94 -9.17 31.75
C VAL A 43 -5.82 -10.20 31.04
N ASP A 44 -6.20 -11.31 31.69
CA ASP A 44 -6.92 -12.43 31.04
C ASP A 44 -8.45 -12.44 31.26
N GLU A 45 -9.10 -11.31 31.51
CA GLU A 45 -10.56 -11.30 31.63
C GLU A 45 -11.19 -10.09 30.94
N LYS A 46 -11.84 -10.37 29.81
CA LYS A 46 -12.69 -9.50 28.97
C LYS A 46 -12.04 -8.88 27.72
N ASP A 47 -11.46 -9.73 26.87
CA ASP A 47 -11.52 -9.46 25.44
C ASP A 47 -12.84 -10.05 24.88
N PRO A 48 -13.84 -9.23 24.52
CA PRO A 48 -15.02 -9.72 23.83
C PRO A 48 -14.59 -10.22 22.44
N MET A 49 -14.58 -11.54 22.29
CA MET A 49 -14.77 -12.31 21.05
C MET A 49 -14.38 -11.55 19.78
N VAL A 50 -13.14 -11.78 19.32
CA VAL A 50 -12.72 -11.52 17.93
C VAL A 50 -13.81 -12.06 17.00
N GLY A 51 -14.66 -11.15 16.52
CA GLY A 51 -15.70 -11.45 15.56
C GLY A 51 -15.02 -12.03 14.34
N SER A 52 -15.32 -13.28 14.05
CA SER A 52 -14.95 -14.07 12.87
C SER A 52 -14.61 -13.21 11.64
N THR A 53 -13.34 -12.84 11.49
CA THR A 53 -12.76 -12.28 10.27
C THR A 53 -12.54 -13.39 9.25
N GLY A 54 -13.62 -14.09 8.88
CA GLY A 54 -13.65 -14.82 7.64
C GLY A 54 -13.62 -13.83 6.47
N PRO A 55 -13.09 -14.20 5.29
CA PRO A 55 -13.10 -13.32 4.14
C PRO A 55 -14.55 -12.91 3.83
N LYS A 56 -14.85 -11.63 4.03
CA LYS A 56 -16.19 -11.09 3.80
C LYS A 56 -16.51 -11.26 2.32
N LYS A 57 -17.45 -12.15 2.01
CA LYS A 57 -17.88 -12.41 0.63
C LYS A 57 -18.40 -11.09 0.04
N LEU A 58 -17.75 -10.63 -1.03
CA LEU A 58 -18.18 -9.44 -1.77
C LEU A 58 -19.50 -9.73 -2.49
N SER A 59 -20.42 -8.76 -2.48
CA SER A 59 -21.66 -8.83 -3.24
C SER A 59 -21.39 -8.85 -4.75
N GLY A 60 -22.37 -9.32 -5.53
CA GLY A 60 -22.26 -9.30 -7.01
C GLY A 60 -21.96 -7.90 -7.55
N MET A 61 -22.65 -6.88 -7.03
CA MET A 61 -22.43 -5.48 -7.38
C MET A 61 -20.99 -5.02 -7.06
N GLN A 62 -20.48 -5.35 -5.88
CA GLN A 62 -19.11 -5.01 -5.49
C GLN A 62 -18.08 -5.66 -6.42
N LYS A 63 -18.30 -6.93 -6.79
CA LYS A 63 -17.45 -7.63 -7.76
C LYS A 63 -17.48 -6.95 -9.14
N GLN A 64 -18.65 -6.49 -9.59
CA GLN A 64 -18.78 -5.76 -10.85
C GLN A 64 -18.03 -4.41 -10.82
N VAL A 65 -18.15 -3.64 -9.74
CA VAL A 65 -17.42 -2.38 -9.55
C VAL A 65 -15.91 -2.60 -9.57
N LEU A 66 -15.41 -3.60 -8.84
CA LEU A 66 -13.99 -3.94 -8.84
C LEU A 66 -13.52 -4.47 -10.21
N GLY A 67 -14.34 -5.26 -10.88
CA GLY A 67 -14.07 -5.74 -12.23
C GLY A 67 -13.90 -4.60 -13.22
N LEU A 68 -14.77 -3.60 -13.15
CA LEU A 68 -14.71 -2.40 -13.97
C LEU A 68 -13.44 -1.57 -13.69
N TYR A 69 -13.14 -1.31 -12.41
CA TYR A 69 -11.91 -0.60 -12.01
C TYR A 69 -10.65 -1.29 -12.56
N ARG A 70 -10.54 -2.61 -12.37
CA ARG A 70 -9.42 -3.40 -12.88
C ARG A 70 -9.38 -3.41 -14.41
N GLY A 71 -10.54 -3.36 -15.06
CA GLY A 71 -10.65 -3.22 -16.51
C GLY A 71 -9.94 -1.97 -17.02
N PHE A 72 -10.22 -0.81 -16.41
CA PHE A 72 -9.53 0.44 -16.75
C PHE A 72 -8.02 0.37 -16.55
N LEU A 73 -7.56 -0.16 -15.41
CA LEU A 73 -6.12 -0.29 -15.16
C LEU A 73 -5.42 -1.24 -16.15
N ARG A 74 -6.12 -2.27 -16.65
CA ARG A 74 -5.57 -3.15 -17.69
C ARG A 74 -5.52 -2.46 -19.05
N ALA A 75 -6.56 -1.72 -19.42
CA ALA A 75 -6.59 -0.94 -20.66
C ALA A 75 -5.54 0.18 -20.64
N ALA A 76 -5.30 0.82 -19.50
CA ALA A 76 -4.26 1.83 -19.37
C ALA A 76 -2.85 1.26 -19.68
N ARG A 77 -2.58 -0.01 -19.37
CA ARG A 77 -1.28 -0.66 -19.63
C ARG A 77 -0.98 -0.85 -21.11
N THR A 78 -1.98 -0.79 -21.98
CA THR A 78 -1.79 -0.92 -23.44
C THR A 78 -1.56 0.43 -24.11
N LYS A 79 -1.56 1.54 -23.35
CA LYS A 79 -1.32 2.91 -23.85
C LYS A 79 0.10 3.36 -23.53
N SER A 80 0.49 4.55 -24.01
CA SER A 80 1.78 5.17 -23.70
C SER A 80 1.98 5.31 -22.18
N PRO A 81 3.22 5.34 -21.67
CA PRO A 81 3.48 5.54 -20.25
C PRO A 81 2.83 6.81 -19.69
N GLU A 82 2.86 7.90 -20.44
CA GLU A 82 2.29 9.19 -20.08
C GLU A 82 0.76 9.10 -19.97
N ASP A 83 0.10 8.58 -21.02
CA ASP A 83 -1.36 8.39 -21.01
C ASP A 83 -1.78 7.43 -19.91
N ARG A 84 -1.01 6.37 -19.70
CA ARG A 84 -1.27 5.39 -18.64
C ARG A 84 -1.34 6.07 -17.28
N HIS A 85 -0.34 6.88 -16.92
CA HIS A 85 -0.32 7.56 -15.64
C HIS A 85 -1.51 8.52 -15.47
N GLN A 86 -1.88 9.24 -16.53
CA GLN A 86 -3.05 10.11 -16.50
C GLN A 86 -4.35 9.31 -16.33
N ILE A 87 -4.52 8.22 -17.09
CA ILE A 87 -5.69 7.33 -16.99
C ILE A 87 -5.80 6.74 -15.59
N GLU A 88 -4.72 6.19 -15.05
CA GLU A 88 -4.71 5.61 -13.71
C GLU A 88 -5.10 6.66 -12.65
N SER A 89 -4.52 7.87 -12.73
CA SER A 89 -4.82 8.97 -11.82
C SER A 89 -6.30 9.37 -11.85
N VAL A 90 -6.85 9.61 -13.04
CA VAL A 90 -8.25 10.02 -13.21
C VAL A 90 -9.21 8.91 -12.74
N VAL A 91 -8.96 7.66 -13.13
CA VAL A 91 -9.80 6.52 -12.75
C VAL A 91 -9.76 6.32 -11.23
N THR A 92 -8.58 6.37 -10.60
CA THR A 92 -8.49 6.23 -9.14
C THR A 92 -9.20 7.37 -8.42
N ALA A 93 -9.04 8.62 -8.87
CA ALA A 93 -9.72 9.77 -8.28
C ALA A 93 -11.25 9.64 -8.38
N GLU A 94 -11.77 9.25 -9.54
CA GLU A 94 -13.20 9.08 -9.77
C GLU A 94 -13.81 7.94 -8.94
N PHE A 95 -13.17 6.78 -8.90
CA PHE A 95 -13.67 5.66 -8.09
C PHE A 95 -13.64 6.00 -6.59
N ARG A 96 -12.62 6.73 -6.12
CA ARG A 96 -12.56 7.22 -4.73
C ARG A 96 -13.67 8.22 -4.45
N ARG A 97 -13.86 9.22 -5.32
CA ARG A 97 -14.91 10.23 -5.19
C ARG A 97 -16.29 9.58 -5.15
N ASN A 98 -16.60 8.68 -6.08
CA ASN A 98 -17.87 7.98 -6.11
C ASN A 98 -18.07 7.08 -4.89
N SER A 99 -17.02 6.44 -4.37
CA SER A 99 -17.12 5.64 -3.14
C SER A 99 -17.47 6.47 -1.90
N ALA A 100 -17.15 7.76 -1.90
CA ALA A 100 -17.46 8.68 -0.80
C ALA A 100 -18.83 9.36 -0.97
N LEU A 101 -19.21 9.71 -2.20
CA LEU A 101 -20.44 10.47 -2.49
C LEU A 101 -21.66 9.59 -2.72
N VAL A 102 -21.47 8.35 -3.20
CA VAL A 102 -22.59 7.47 -3.55
C VAL A 102 -22.98 6.59 -2.37
N GLU A 103 -24.24 6.67 -1.98
CA GLU A 103 -24.79 5.80 -0.96
C GLU A 103 -24.76 4.33 -1.38
N ARG A 104 -24.31 3.46 -0.46
CA ARG A 104 -24.17 2.02 -0.71
C ARG A 104 -25.48 1.31 -1.07
N LYS A 105 -26.63 1.89 -0.70
CA LYS A 105 -27.97 1.37 -0.96
C LYS A 105 -28.58 1.90 -2.27
N ASN A 106 -27.96 2.88 -2.92
CA ASN A 106 -28.45 3.42 -4.18
C ASN A 106 -28.02 2.52 -5.36
N PHE A 107 -28.60 1.31 -5.41
CA PHE A 107 -28.26 0.30 -6.40
C PHE A 107 -28.50 0.79 -7.83
N LEU A 108 -29.60 1.53 -8.06
CA LEU A 108 -29.95 2.06 -9.37
C LEU A 108 -28.88 3.02 -9.92
N TYR A 109 -28.38 3.92 -9.06
CA TYR A 109 -27.33 4.84 -9.46
C TYR A 109 -25.97 4.14 -9.65
N ILE A 110 -25.63 3.18 -8.78
CA ILE A 110 -24.40 2.37 -8.95
C ILE A 110 -24.44 1.59 -10.26
N GLU A 111 -25.58 1.02 -10.64
CA GLU A 111 -25.77 0.35 -11.93
C GLU A 111 -25.62 1.31 -13.11
N TYR A 112 -26.21 2.51 -13.01
CA TYR A 112 -26.03 3.54 -14.03
C TYR A 112 -24.55 3.86 -14.23
N LEU A 113 -23.79 4.07 -13.15
CA LEU A 113 -22.34 4.31 -13.20
C LEU A 113 -21.58 3.12 -13.80
N LEU A 114 -21.97 1.88 -13.46
CA LEU A 114 -21.39 0.68 -14.05
C LEU A 114 -21.63 0.59 -15.56
N ARG A 115 -22.86 0.85 -16.02
CA ARG A 115 -23.19 0.86 -17.45
C ARG A 115 -22.41 1.95 -18.18
N ARG A 116 -22.34 3.17 -17.62
CA ARG A 116 -21.57 4.29 -18.17
C ARG A 116 -20.08 3.97 -18.24
N GLY A 117 -19.50 3.49 -17.16
CA GLY A 117 -18.07 3.18 -17.10
C GLY A 117 -17.69 2.02 -18.02
N LYS A 118 -18.56 1.02 -18.24
CA LYS A 118 -18.31 -0.03 -19.23
C LYS A 118 -18.20 0.53 -20.66
N LYS A 119 -19.06 1.47 -21.04
CA LYS A 119 -18.95 2.14 -22.35
C LYS A 119 -17.64 2.91 -22.49
N GLN A 120 -17.24 3.63 -21.44
CA GLN A 120 -15.95 4.34 -21.41
C GLN A 120 -14.76 3.38 -21.50
N LEU A 121 -14.83 2.23 -20.83
CA LEU A 121 -13.79 1.20 -20.93
C LEU A 121 -13.69 0.64 -22.36
N GLN A 122 -14.82 0.35 -23.00
CA GLN A 122 -14.84 -0.11 -24.39
C GLN A 122 -14.20 0.92 -25.34
N GLN A 123 -14.52 2.20 -25.16
CA GLN A 123 -13.89 3.29 -25.92
C GLN A 123 -12.39 3.32 -25.69
N LEU A 124 -11.92 3.23 -24.45
CA LEU A 124 -10.50 3.24 -24.13
C LEU A 124 -9.73 2.05 -24.76
N GLN A 125 -10.39 0.91 -24.90
CA GLN A 125 -9.81 -0.29 -25.51
C GLN A 125 -9.67 -0.16 -27.03
N SER A 126 -10.39 0.75 -27.68
CA SER A 126 -10.23 1.00 -29.11
C SER A 126 -8.81 1.53 -29.42
N PRO A 127 -8.21 1.08 -30.53
CA PRO A 127 -6.86 1.49 -30.92
C PRO A 127 -6.78 2.98 -31.23
N ASP A 128 -7.85 3.56 -31.77
CA ASP A 128 -7.88 4.96 -32.25
C ASP A 128 -8.02 6.00 -31.13
N THR A 129 -8.36 5.58 -29.90
CA THR A 129 -8.42 6.52 -28.77
C THR A 129 -7.03 6.72 -28.20
N VAL A 130 -6.40 7.81 -28.61
CA VAL A 130 -5.13 8.33 -28.10
C VAL A 130 -5.45 9.27 -26.93
N GLY A 131 -5.34 8.78 -25.70
CA GLY A 131 -5.47 9.59 -24.49
C GLY A 131 -6.90 9.81 -23.95
N LEU A 132 -6.96 10.25 -22.69
CA LEU A 132 -8.19 10.59 -21.96
C LEU A 132 -9.00 11.73 -22.60
N SER A 133 -8.42 12.49 -23.53
CA SER A 133 -9.05 13.62 -24.23
C SER A 133 -10.36 13.25 -24.93
N HIS A 134 -10.46 12.01 -25.43
CA HIS A 134 -11.69 11.50 -26.07
C HIS A 134 -12.66 10.84 -25.09
N LEU A 135 -12.18 10.43 -23.91
CA LEU A 135 -13.04 10.00 -22.84
C LEU A 135 -13.62 11.26 -22.23
N ASN A 136 -14.84 11.63 -22.65
CA ASN A 136 -15.64 12.62 -21.93
C ASN A 136 -15.94 12.05 -20.52
N VAL A 137 -14.95 12.13 -19.63
CA VAL A 137 -15.09 11.97 -18.18
C VAL A 137 -15.75 13.24 -17.70
N GLY A 138 -16.96 13.48 -18.23
CA GLY A 138 -17.82 14.58 -17.84
C GLY A 138 -18.13 14.38 -16.38
N PHE A 139 -17.38 15.08 -15.55
CA PHE A 139 -17.74 15.44 -14.20
C PHE A 139 -19.13 16.05 -14.31
N SER A 140 -20.13 15.42 -13.70
CA SER A 140 -21.28 16.18 -13.23
C SER A 140 -20.70 17.17 -12.21
N GLN A 141 -20.34 18.36 -12.67
CA GLN A 141 -20.11 19.49 -11.79
C GLN A 141 -21.42 19.71 -11.05
N THR A 142 -21.54 19.18 -9.83
CA THR A 142 -22.48 19.77 -8.89
C THR A 142 -21.88 21.13 -8.55
N LYS A 143 -22.24 22.15 -9.32
CA LYS A 143 -22.09 23.53 -8.90
C LYS A 143 -22.80 23.62 -7.55
N LYS A 144 -22.04 23.81 -6.47
CA LYS A 144 -22.62 24.30 -5.22
C LYS A 144 -22.94 25.78 -5.50
N SER A 145 -24.23 26.08 -5.62
CA SER A 145 -24.74 27.44 -5.41
C SER A 145 -24.50 27.87 -3.98
#